data_AF-J2RW95-F1
#
_entry.id   AF-J2RW95-F1
#
_cell.length_a   1.000
_cell.length_b   1.000
_cell.length_c   1.000
_cell.angle_alpha   90.00
_cell.angle_beta   90.00
_cell.angle_gamma   90.00
#
_symmetry.space_group_name_H-M   'P 1'
#
loop_
_entity.id
_entity.type
_entity.pdbx_description
1 polymer ?
#
loop_
_entity_poly.entity_id
_entity_poly.type
_entity_poly.pdbx_seq_one_letter_code
_entity_poly.pdbx_strand_id
1 'polypeptide(L)'
;MKNSLVRFLKSDQGALILLLGVSAFLLLVGLGARELWGAETRWANIALQMLQTGDYFDPYLKGMPYYDKPLPSYWLIAATAHLMGGLGHWSLRLPSVLAAWLSVWLVYLIGERLFSKGTGLIAGWFLATTFFFVFWARVATADILTVCGVLAAVWWYWRGPNDTRLSRYIVFFLMLALTSLFKGLIGFILPGLMLLPHLLSEGRWRNHLNLRLFLAMLLGGVVYMLPFMLSHRYGTPTYGPSGLGLVFQENVVRFFKPFDNIGPIYTYLLYLPVYTLPWAPCWMLGLWVALRSWKHTEPNVRWLIQGLGLLFLFFTASGRR
;
A
#
# COMPACT_ATOMS: atom_id res chain seq x y z
N MET A 1 -0.06 -18.93 37.49
CA MET A 1 0.33 -18.51 36.13
C MET A 1 -0.80 -18.57 35.08
N LYS A 2 -1.53 -19.69 34.90
CA LYS A 2 -2.64 -19.79 33.90
C LYS A 2 -3.71 -18.68 33.99
N ASN A 3 -4.16 -18.32 35.20
CA ASN A 3 -5.17 -17.28 35.39
C ASN A 3 -4.68 -15.85 35.05
N SER A 4 -3.37 -15.61 35.08
CA SER A 4 -2.80 -14.30 34.73
C SER A 4 -2.72 -14.12 33.22
N LEU A 5 -2.27 -15.16 32.49
CA LEU A 5 -2.17 -15.13 31.03
C LEU A 5 -3.55 -14.96 30.36
N VAL A 6 -4.56 -15.69 30.83
CA VAL A 6 -5.92 -15.57 30.28
C VAL A 6 -6.52 -14.18 30.55
N ARG A 7 -6.26 -13.59 31.72
CA ARG A 7 -6.68 -12.22 32.02
C ARG A 7 -5.97 -11.19 31.14
N PHE A 8 -4.68 -11.38 30.90
CA PHE A 8 -3.90 -10.52 30.00
C PHE A 8 -4.40 -10.61 28.56
N LEU A 9 -4.62 -11.82 28.01
CA LEU A 9 -5.15 -11.99 26.66
C LEU A 9 -6.58 -11.45 26.48
N LYS A 10 -7.34 -11.34 27.57
CA LYS A 10 -8.66 -10.67 27.57
C LYS A 10 -8.58 -9.15 27.63
N SER A 11 -7.41 -8.58 27.92
CA SER A 11 -7.21 -7.14 27.84
C SER A 11 -7.02 -6.70 26.39
N ASP A 12 -7.41 -5.46 26.06
CA ASP A 12 -7.21 -4.88 24.72
C ASP A 12 -5.74 -4.97 24.26
N GLN A 13 -4.81 -4.71 25.19
CA GLN A 13 -3.37 -4.77 24.92
C GLN A 13 -2.91 -6.19 24.61
N GLY A 14 -3.33 -7.18 25.40
CA GLY A 14 -2.99 -8.58 25.17
C GLY A 14 -3.58 -9.12 23.88
N ALA A 15 -4.81 -8.72 23.53
CA ALA A 15 -5.44 -9.08 22.27
C ALA A 15 -4.71 -8.48 21.05
N LEU A 16 -4.28 -7.22 21.13
CA LEU A 16 -3.48 -6.59 20.08
C LEU A 16 -2.11 -7.26 19.94
N ILE A 17 -1.43 -7.54 21.06
CA ILE A 17 -0.13 -8.26 21.05
C ILE A 17 -0.30 -9.66 20.45
N LEU A 18 -1.39 -10.36 20.74
CA LEU A 18 -1.69 -11.65 20.14
C LEU A 18 -1.90 -11.54 18.63
N LEU A 19 -2.70 -10.57 18.17
CA LEU A 19 -2.91 -10.31 16.74
C LEU A 19 -1.58 -10.03 16.02
N LEU A 20 -0.76 -9.13 16.56
CA LEU A 20 0.52 -8.78 15.97
C LEU A 20 1.53 -9.94 16.03
N GLY A 21 1.57 -10.69 17.13
CA GLY A 21 2.44 -11.84 17.28
C GLY A 21 2.09 -12.98 16.33
N VAL A 22 0.80 -13.32 16.20
CA VAL A 22 0.34 -14.37 15.30
C VAL A 22 0.48 -13.95 13.83
N SER A 23 0.14 -12.71 13.48
CA SER A 23 0.35 -12.22 12.10
C SER A 23 1.83 -12.21 11.71
N ALA A 24 2.73 -11.80 12.62
CA ALA A 24 4.18 -11.91 12.38
C ALA A 24 4.59 -13.38 12.15
N PHE A 25 4.11 -14.29 12.99
CA PHE A 25 4.38 -15.73 12.84
C PHE A 25 3.90 -16.26 11.47
N LEU A 26 2.66 -15.97 11.06
CA LEU A 26 2.09 -16.40 9.78
C LEU A 26 2.87 -15.88 8.56
N LEU A 27 3.40 -14.66 8.66
CA LEU A 27 4.16 -14.02 7.59
C LEU A 27 5.61 -14.53 7.52
N LEU A 28 6.23 -14.83 8.66
CA LEU A 28 7.65 -15.21 8.76
C LEU A 28 7.87 -16.72 8.66
N VAL A 29 6.90 -17.55 9.04
CA VAL A 29 7.06 -19.01 9.08
C VAL A 29 7.34 -19.57 7.68
N GLY A 30 8.53 -20.15 7.49
CA GLY A 30 8.98 -20.67 6.20
C GLY A 30 9.20 -19.58 5.14
N LEU A 31 9.47 -18.32 5.51
CA LEU A 31 9.67 -17.24 4.54
C LEU A 31 10.81 -17.54 3.55
N GLY A 32 11.86 -18.23 3.98
CA GLY A 32 13.00 -18.62 3.14
C GLY A 32 12.85 -19.97 2.42
N ALA A 33 11.79 -20.74 2.69
CA ALA A 33 11.70 -22.15 2.27
C ALA A 33 11.37 -22.34 0.77
N ARG A 34 10.70 -21.37 0.14
CA ARG A 34 10.36 -21.43 -1.29
C ARG A 34 11.40 -20.69 -2.14
N GLU A 35 11.67 -21.24 -3.31
CA GLU A 35 12.44 -20.58 -4.37
C GLU A 35 11.77 -19.29 -4.85
N LEU A 36 12.55 -18.47 -5.56
CA LEU A 36 12.05 -17.27 -6.22
C LEU A 36 11.15 -17.64 -7.40
N TRP A 37 10.07 -16.89 -7.62
CA TRP A 37 9.18 -17.12 -8.77
C TRP A 37 8.58 -15.82 -9.31
N GLY A 38 8.13 -15.88 -10.56
CA GLY A 38 7.40 -14.81 -11.21
C GLY A 38 8.10 -13.45 -11.09
N ALA A 39 7.36 -12.46 -10.60
CA ALA A 39 7.82 -11.09 -10.45
C ALA A 39 9.06 -10.98 -9.54
N GLU A 40 9.16 -11.76 -8.47
CA GLU A 40 10.21 -11.68 -7.44
C GLU A 40 11.63 -11.77 -8.01
N THR A 41 11.81 -12.55 -9.08
CA THR A 41 13.10 -12.69 -9.78
C THR A 41 13.61 -11.36 -10.34
N ARG A 42 12.74 -10.46 -10.79
CA ARG A 42 13.13 -9.14 -11.31
C ARG A 42 13.66 -8.24 -10.18
N TRP A 43 12.94 -8.20 -9.05
CA TRP A 43 13.38 -7.44 -7.88
C TRP A 43 14.70 -7.96 -7.33
N ALA A 44 14.89 -9.29 -7.29
CA ALA A 44 16.14 -9.90 -6.86
C ALA A 44 17.32 -9.50 -7.76
N ASN A 45 17.17 -9.60 -9.08
CA ASN A 45 18.24 -9.26 -10.03
C ASN A 45 18.64 -7.78 -9.96
N ILE A 46 17.67 -6.88 -9.91
CA ILE A 46 17.93 -5.43 -9.82
C ILE A 46 18.63 -5.12 -8.50
N ALA A 47 18.12 -5.64 -7.37
CA ALA A 47 18.77 -5.43 -6.08
C ALA A 47 20.18 -6.02 -6.03
N LEU A 48 20.40 -7.19 -6.63
CA LEU A 48 21.73 -7.81 -6.73
C LEU A 48 22.70 -6.92 -7.52
N GLN A 49 22.26 -6.40 -8.67
CA GLN A 49 23.09 -5.50 -9.48
C GLN A 49 23.43 -4.21 -8.72
N MET A 50 22.47 -3.61 -8.01
CA MET A 50 22.73 -2.45 -7.15
C MET A 50 23.76 -2.76 -6.06
N LEU A 51 23.67 -3.93 -5.42
CA LEU A 51 24.61 -4.36 -4.38
C LEU A 51 26.02 -4.65 -4.93
N GLN A 52 26.12 -5.23 -6.13
CA GLN A 52 27.41 -5.58 -6.75
C GLN A 52 28.14 -4.37 -7.35
N THR A 53 27.39 -3.43 -7.95
CA THR A 53 27.97 -2.27 -8.63
C THR A 53 28.12 -1.05 -7.72
N GLY A 54 27.34 -0.99 -6.64
CA GLY A 54 27.21 0.21 -5.81
C GLY A 54 26.38 1.32 -6.46
N ASP A 55 25.84 1.09 -7.67
CA ASP A 55 24.95 2.02 -8.35
C ASP A 55 23.51 1.75 -7.92
N TYR A 56 22.99 2.63 -7.07
CA TYR A 56 21.61 2.57 -6.58
C TYR A 56 20.63 3.45 -7.38
N PHE A 57 21.13 4.24 -8.33
CA PHE A 57 20.32 5.22 -9.05
C PHE A 57 19.94 4.73 -10.45
N ASP A 58 20.70 3.79 -11.01
CA ASP A 58 20.41 3.19 -12.31
C ASP A 58 20.07 1.69 -12.17
N PRO A 59 18.78 1.32 -12.15
CA PRO A 59 18.35 -0.07 -12.13
C PRO A 59 18.63 -0.74 -13.47
N TYR A 60 19.30 -1.89 -13.44
CA TYR A 60 19.50 -2.75 -14.61
C TYR A 60 18.82 -4.10 -14.45
N LEU A 61 18.23 -4.58 -15.53
CA LEU A 61 17.69 -5.93 -15.64
C LEU A 61 18.26 -6.57 -16.91
N LYS A 62 19.00 -7.67 -16.75
CA LYS A 62 19.61 -8.42 -17.86
C LYS A 62 20.50 -7.56 -18.78
N GLY A 63 21.30 -6.68 -18.18
CA GLY A 63 22.24 -5.81 -18.90
C GLY A 63 21.60 -4.58 -19.56
N MET A 64 20.29 -4.40 -19.45
CA MET A 64 19.57 -3.25 -19.98
C MET A 64 19.02 -2.39 -18.83
N PRO A 65 19.00 -1.05 -18.96
CA PRO A 65 18.35 -0.20 -17.98
C PRO A 65 16.85 -0.53 -17.84
N TYR A 66 16.34 -0.55 -16.60
CA TYR A 66 14.99 -0.98 -16.26
C TYR A 66 14.31 -0.02 -15.28
N TYR A 67 13.60 0.98 -15.80
CA TYR A 67 12.99 2.06 -15.02
C TYR A 67 11.45 1.94 -14.89
N ASP A 68 10.87 0.77 -15.15
CA ASP A 68 9.42 0.54 -15.07
C ASP A 68 8.85 0.80 -13.66
N LYS A 69 9.69 0.70 -12.64
CA LYS A 69 9.33 0.91 -11.23
C LYS A 69 10.29 1.90 -10.58
N PRO A 70 9.81 2.77 -9.67
CA PRO A 70 10.69 3.68 -8.98
C PRO A 70 11.57 2.96 -7.94
N LEU A 71 12.71 3.59 -7.64
CA LEU A 71 13.85 2.99 -6.95
C LEU A 71 13.61 2.52 -5.51
N PRO A 72 12.81 3.21 -4.67
CA PRO A 72 12.75 2.90 -3.23
C PRO A 72 12.35 1.47 -2.87
N SER A 73 11.58 0.77 -3.71
CA SER A 73 11.28 -0.64 -3.46
C SER A 73 12.54 -1.53 -3.54
N TYR A 74 13.47 -1.21 -4.44
CA TYR A 74 14.78 -1.89 -4.55
C TYR A 74 15.73 -1.46 -3.43
N TRP A 75 15.72 -0.18 -3.04
CA TRP A 75 16.55 0.31 -1.94
C TRP A 75 16.20 -0.36 -0.61
N LEU A 76 14.93 -0.61 -0.33
CA LEU A 76 14.52 -1.35 0.86
C LEU A 76 15.08 -2.78 0.87
N ILE A 77 15.09 -3.45 -0.29
CA ILE A 77 15.68 -4.79 -0.44
C ILE A 77 17.21 -4.73 -0.25
N ALA A 78 17.88 -3.74 -0.85
CA ALA A 78 19.32 -3.57 -0.68
C ALA A 78 19.67 -3.30 0.80
N ALA A 79 18.87 -2.49 1.50
CA ALA A 79 19.05 -2.22 2.92
C ALA A 79 18.89 -3.48 3.77
N THR A 80 17.85 -4.30 3.53
CA THR A 80 17.69 -5.57 4.25
C THR A 80 18.75 -6.59 3.88
N ALA A 81 19.27 -6.58 2.65
CA ALA A 81 20.40 -7.42 2.26
C ALA A 81 21.68 -7.04 3.02
N HIS A 82 21.99 -5.74 3.12
CA HIS A 82 23.12 -5.25 3.92
C HIS A 82 23.00 -5.64 5.40
N LEU A 83 21.81 -5.47 5.99
CA LEU A 83 21.55 -5.84 7.39
C LEU A 83 21.68 -7.34 7.67
N MET A 84 21.44 -8.18 6.67
CA MET A 84 21.49 -9.64 6.78
C MET A 84 22.79 -10.26 6.25
N GLY A 85 23.76 -9.44 5.84
CA GLY A 85 25.05 -9.91 5.33
C GLY A 85 25.00 -10.47 3.90
N GLY A 86 23.96 -10.19 3.14
CA GLY A 86 23.86 -10.59 1.74
C GLY A 86 22.42 -10.68 1.23
N LEU A 87 22.29 -10.78 -0.10
CA LEU A 87 21.00 -10.98 -0.75
C LEU A 87 20.63 -12.46 -0.75
N GLY A 88 19.62 -12.81 0.04
CA GLY A 88 18.96 -14.12 0.04
C GLY A 88 17.44 -14.00 0.18
N HIS A 89 16.74 -15.14 0.23
CA HIS A 89 15.27 -15.19 0.26
C HIS A 89 14.66 -14.34 1.38
N TRP A 90 15.27 -14.34 2.56
CA TRP A 90 14.82 -13.56 3.70
C TRP A 90 14.98 -12.05 3.45
N SER A 91 16.20 -11.60 3.17
CA SER A 91 16.47 -10.19 2.91
C SER A 91 15.60 -9.61 1.80
N LEU A 92 15.31 -10.41 0.77
CA LEU A 92 14.48 -10.02 -0.36
C LEU A 92 13.02 -9.80 0.04
N ARG A 93 12.45 -10.69 0.85
CA ARG A 93 11.02 -10.69 1.21
C ARG A 93 10.71 -9.86 2.45
N LEU A 94 11.70 -9.59 3.29
CA LEU A 94 11.53 -8.91 4.58
C LEU A 94 10.84 -7.53 4.47
N PRO A 95 11.16 -6.66 3.49
CA PRO A 95 10.44 -5.38 3.33
C PRO A 95 8.93 -5.56 3.12
N SER A 96 8.53 -6.54 2.30
CA SER A 96 7.12 -6.84 2.03
C SER A 96 6.43 -7.39 3.29
N VAL A 97 7.09 -8.28 4.02
CA VAL A 97 6.57 -8.85 5.27
C VAL A 97 6.39 -7.78 6.35
N LEU A 98 7.36 -6.89 6.52
CA LEU A 98 7.26 -5.80 7.49
C LEU A 98 6.12 -4.84 7.14
N ALA A 99 5.97 -4.48 5.86
CA ALA A 99 4.87 -3.64 5.41
C ALA A 99 3.50 -4.32 5.57
N ALA A 100 3.40 -5.64 5.34
CA ALA A 100 2.18 -6.39 5.61
C ALA A 100 1.83 -6.41 7.10
N TRP A 101 2.81 -6.67 7.96
CA TRP A 101 2.62 -6.67 9.40
C TRP A 101 2.17 -5.30 9.93
N LEU A 102 2.80 -4.21 9.44
CA LEU A 102 2.37 -2.85 9.73
C LEU A 102 0.97 -2.54 9.17
N SER A 103 0.60 -3.10 8.01
CA SER A 103 -0.74 -2.94 7.44
C SER A 103 -1.83 -3.55 8.32
N VAL A 104 -1.57 -4.71 8.94
CA VAL A 104 -2.48 -5.33 9.93
C VAL A 104 -2.70 -4.39 11.11
N TRP A 105 -1.61 -3.80 11.63
CA TRP A 105 -1.70 -2.83 12.71
C TRP A 105 -2.47 -1.56 12.30
N LEU A 106 -2.21 -1.03 11.11
CA LEU A 106 -2.90 0.16 10.59
C LEU A 106 -4.39 -0.09 10.39
N VAL A 107 -4.79 -1.26 9.89
CA VAL A 107 -6.21 -1.63 9.79
C VAL A 107 -6.86 -1.71 11.17
N TYR A 108 -6.18 -2.28 12.16
CA TYR A 108 -6.64 -2.24 13.54
C TYR A 108 -6.87 -0.80 14.01
N LEU A 109 -5.90 0.09 13.82
CA LEU A 109 -6.01 1.49 14.25
C LEU A 109 -7.11 2.26 13.52
N ILE A 110 -7.32 1.99 12.22
CA ILE A 110 -8.43 2.58 11.45
C ILE A 110 -9.76 2.09 11.99
N GLY A 111 -9.92 0.79 12.24
CA GLY A 111 -11.15 0.22 12.79
C GLY A 111 -11.45 0.73 14.21
N GLU A 112 -10.42 0.85 15.05
CA GLU A 112 -10.53 1.48 16.37
C GLU A 112 -10.99 2.94 16.27
N ARG A 113 -10.39 3.70 15.34
CA ARG A 113 -10.69 5.12 15.19
C ARG A 113 -12.08 5.40 14.64
N LEU A 114 -12.57 4.55 13.74
CA LEU A 114 -13.85 4.73 13.06
C LEU A 114 -15.02 4.15 13.81
N PHE A 115 -14.79 3.10 14.60
CA PHE A 115 -15.85 2.34 15.26
C PHE A 115 -15.47 2.06 16.71
N SER A 116 -14.77 0.95 16.95
CA SER A 116 -14.41 0.46 18.28
C SER A 116 -13.15 -0.38 18.21
N LYS A 117 -12.48 -0.57 19.35
CA LYS A 117 -11.32 -1.48 19.45
C LYS A 117 -11.64 -2.90 19.00
N GLY A 118 -12.82 -3.41 19.35
CA GLY A 118 -13.27 -4.74 18.92
C GLY A 118 -13.37 -4.85 17.40
N THR A 119 -13.95 -3.85 16.75
CA THR A 119 -14.01 -3.78 15.27
C THR A 119 -12.61 -3.72 14.66
N GLY A 120 -11.70 -2.93 15.25
CA GLY A 120 -10.29 -2.89 14.84
C GLY A 120 -9.61 -4.25 14.94
N LEU A 121 -9.78 -4.98 16.05
CA LEU A 121 -9.20 -6.31 16.23
C LEU A 121 -9.73 -7.30 15.20
N ILE A 122 -11.05 -7.32 14.97
CA ILE A 122 -11.68 -8.18 13.97
C ILE A 122 -11.15 -7.87 12.56
N ALA A 123 -11.09 -6.58 12.19
CA ALA A 123 -10.58 -6.16 10.89
C ALA A 123 -9.10 -6.53 10.69
N GLY A 124 -8.28 -6.39 11.74
CA GLY A 124 -6.88 -6.82 11.72
C GLY A 124 -6.74 -8.33 11.52
N TRP A 125 -7.55 -9.14 12.22
CA TRP A 125 -7.58 -10.60 12.01
C TRP A 125 -8.04 -10.98 10.61
N PHE A 126 -9.05 -10.29 10.07
CA PHE A 126 -9.53 -10.52 8.71
C PHE A 126 -8.41 -10.29 7.71
N LEU A 127 -7.69 -9.17 7.81
CA LEU A 127 -6.55 -8.90 6.92
C LEU A 127 -5.43 -9.93 7.11
N ALA A 128 -5.04 -10.21 8.34
CA ALA A 128 -3.96 -11.14 8.68
C ALA A 128 -4.18 -12.58 8.20
N THR A 129 -5.43 -12.96 7.94
CA THR A 129 -5.82 -14.30 7.48
C THR A 129 -6.46 -14.31 6.08
N THR A 130 -6.46 -13.16 5.39
CA THR A 130 -6.89 -13.10 3.99
C THR A 130 -5.86 -13.76 3.11
N PHE A 131 -6.27 -14.79 2.38
CA PHE A 131 -5.38 -15.64 1.56
C PHE A 131 -4.47 -14.82 0.64
N PHE A 132 -5.05 -13.94 -0.18
CA PHE A 132 -4.28 -13.21 -1.19
C PHE A 132 -3.36 -12.16 -0.57
N PHE A 133 -3.75 -11.57 0.56
CA PHE A 133 -2.90 -10.65 1.30
C PHE A 133 -1.68 -11.37 1.86
N VAL A 134 -1.86 -12.49 2.55
CA VAL A 134 -0.75 -13.30 3.10
C VAL A 134 0.16 -13.82 1.98
N PHE A 135 -0.43 -14.23 0.86
CA PHE A 135 0.33 -14.68 -0.31
C PHE A 135 1.27 -13.58 -0.82
N TRP A 136 0.75 -12.39 -1.14
CA TRP A 136 1.56 -11.30 -1.67
C TRP A 136 2.48 -10.65 -0.64
N ALA A 137 2.10 -10.64 0.64
CA ALA A 137 2.94 -10.20 1.75
C ALA A 137 4.28 -10.96 1.82
N ARG A 138 4.28 -12.20 1.32
CA ARG A 138 5.46 -13.06 1.32
C ARG A 138 6.20 -13.06 -0.01
N VAL A 139 5.81 -12.25 -0.99
CA VAL A 139 6.47 -12.08 -2.30
C VAL A 139 7.12 -10.70 -2.35
N ALA A 140 8.39 -10.64 -2.76
CA ALA A 140 9.10 -9.36 -2.85
C ALA A 140 8.66 -8.56 -4.08
N THR A 141 7.63 -7.74 -3.88
CA THR A 141 7.09 -6.78 -4.85
C THR A 141 6.76 -5.47 -4.16
N ALA A 142 6.55 -4.42 -4.95
CA ALA A 142 6.17 -3.10 -4.45
C ALA A 142 4.70 -2.99 -3.99
N ASP A 143 3.89 -4.03 -4.19
CA ASP A 143 2.43 -3.98 -4.02
C ASP A 143 2.04 -3.77 -2.56
N ILE A 144 2.60 -4.59 -1.68
CA ILE A 144 2.30 -4.57 -0.24
C ILE A 144 2.87 -3.31 0.43
N LEU A 145 4.03 -2.83 -0.04
CA LEU A 145 4.57 -1.53 0.37
C LEU A 145 3.57 -0.40 0.04
N THR A 146 2.97 -0.46 -1.14
CA THR A 146 1.95 0.50 -1.57
C THR A 146 0.69 0.41 -0.71
N VAL A 147 0.21 -0.80 -0.42
CA VAL A 147 -0.95 -1.02 0.49
C VAL A 147 -0.68 -0.42 1.87
N CYS A 148 0.48 -0.70 2.45
CA CYS A 148 0.88 -0.16 3.74
C CYS A 148 0.89 1.38 3.74
N GLY A 149 1.47 1.99 2.70
CA GLY A 149 1.52 3.44 2.55
C GLY A 149 0.14 4.09 2.41
N VAL A 150 -0.76 3.46 1.62
CA VAL A 150 -2.16 3.88 1.47
C VAL A 150 -2.89 3.83 2.82
N LEU A 151 -2.76 2.72 3.55
CA LEU A 151 -3.37 2.56 4.88
C LEU A 151 -2.81 3.58 5.88
N ALA A 152 -1.50 3.85 5.85
CA ALA A 152 -0.88 4.84 6.72
C ALA A 152 -1.41 6.25 6.45
N ALA A 153 -1.56 6.62 5.18
CA ALA A 153 -2.13 7.91 4.77
C ALA A 153 -3.60 8.04 5.21
N VAL A 154 -4.42 6.99 5.00
CA VAL A 154 -5.82 6.97 5.45
C VAL A 154 -5.92 7.07 6.97
N TRP A 155 -5.11 6.30 7.71
CA TRP A 155 -5.06 6.39 9.16
C TRP A 155 -4.65 7.79 9.64
N TRP A 156 -3.61 8.37 9.05
CA TRP A 156 -3.11 9.70 9.39
C TRP A 156 -4.20 10.77 9.21
N TYR A 157 -4.95 10.71 8.12
CA TYR A 157 -6.09 11.57 7.86
C TYR A 157 -7.13 11.47 8.99
N TRP A 158 -7.54 10.25 9.34
CA TRP A 158 -8.57 10.01 10.36
C TRP A 158 -8.19 10.39 11.79
N ARG A 159 -6.89 10.62 12.07
CA ARG A 159 -6.46 11.23 13.34
C ARG A 159 -6.96 12.66 13.52
N GLY A 160 -7.33 13.36 12.44
CA GLY A 160 -7.89 14.71 12.54
C GLY A 160 -8.32 15.23 11.18
N PRO A 161 -9.49 14.79 10.68
CA PRO A 161 -10.00 15.20 9.37
C PRO A 161 -10.14 16.72 9.24
N ASN A 162 -10.50 17.41 10.33
CA ASN A 162 -10.73 18.86 10.33
C ASN A 162 -9.49 19.70 10.67
N ASP A 163 -8.34 19.06 10.91
CA ASP A 163 -7.13 19.76 11.34
C ASP A 163 -6.32 20.26 10.13
N THR A 164 -6.29 21.59 9.96
CA THR A 164 -5.71 22.28 8.80
C THR A 164 -4.29 22.82 9.05
N ARG A 165 -3.59 22.28 10.04
CA ARG A 165 -2.19 22.64 10.31
C ARG A 165 -1.27 22.19 9.18
N LEU A 166 -0.32 23.05 8.80
CA LEU A 166 0.65 22.78 7.74
C LEU A 166 1.43 21.48 8.00
N SER A 167 1.88 21.24 9.23
CA SER A 167 2.64 20.04 9.59
C SER A 167 1.88 18.75 9.31
N ARG A 168 0.55 18.74 9.48
CA ARG A 168 -0.28 17.57 9.18
C ARG A 168 -0.38 17.28 7.71
N TYR A 169 -0.54 18.33 6.89
CA TYR A 169 -0.51 18.17 5.44
C TYR A 169 0.86 17.72 4.97
N ILE A 170 1.95 18.27 5.52
CA ILE A 170 3.31 17.85 5.17
C ILE A 170 3.48 16.35 5.41
N VAL A 171 3.16 15.85 6.61
CA VAL A 171 3.27 14.42 6.91
C VAL A 171 2.41 13.57 5.96
N PHE A 172 1.18 14.01 5.68
CA PHE A 172 0.30 13.32 4.74
C PHE A 172 0.89 13.24 3.33
N PHE A 173 1.32 14.36 2.75
CA PHE A 173 1.88 14.39 1.39
C PHE A 173 3.25 13.71 1.29
N LEU A 174 4.05 13.71 2.36
CA LEU A 174 5.28 12.91 2.41
C LEU A 174 4.98 11.40 2.38
N MET A 175 3.95 10.95 3.11
CA MET A 175 3.49 9.56 3.02
C MET A 175 3.02 9.22 1.59
N LEU A 176 2.25 10.10 0.94
CA LEU A 176 1.80 9.88 -0.45
C LEU A 176 2.97 9.86 -1.44
N ALA A 177 3.94 10.75 -1.28
CA ALA A 177 5.13 10.80 -2.11
C ALA A 177 5.94 9.51 -1.99
N LEU A 178 6.22 9.06 -0.76
CA LEU A 178 6.95 7.82 -0.51
C LEU A 178 6.18 6.60 -1.05
N THR A 179 4.87 6.55 -0.83
CA THR A 179 4.00 5.47 -1.34
C THR A 179 4.05 5.43 -2.87
N SER A 180 4.05 6.60 -3.51
CA SER A 180 4.10 6.71 -4.97
C SER A 180 5.47 6.34 -5.54
N LEU A 181 6.53 6.45 -4.74
CA LEU A 181 7.85 5.96 -5.12
C LEU A 181 7.95 4.42 -5.05
N PHE A 182 6.96 3.70 -4.53
CA PHE A 182 6.95 2.23 -4.65
C PHE A 182 6.33 1.77 -5.97
N LYS A 183 5.21 2.36 -6.38
CA LYS A 183 4.44 1.87 -7.53
C LYS A 183 3.86 2.96 -8.43
N GLY A 184 4.48 4.13 -8.47
CA GLY A 184 4.08 5.26 -9.30
C GLY A 184 2.90 6.05 -8.74
N LEU A 185 2.25 6.85 -9.58
CA LEU A 185 1.27 7.87 -9.17
C LEU A 185 0.04 7.31 -8.44
N ILE A 186 -0.20 5.99 -8.49
CA ILE A 186 -1.28 5.35 -7.74
C ILE A 186 -1.16 5.58 -6.22
N GLY A 187 0.04 5.81 -5.70
CA GLY A 187 0.25 6.13 -4.28
C GLY A 187 -0.42 7.45 -3.85
N PHE A 188 -0.60 8.40 -4.76
CA PHE A 188 -1.40 9.61 -4.54
C PHE A 188 -2.90 9.36 -4.80
N ILE A 189 -3.21 8.65 -5.88
CA ILE A 189 -4.58 8.47 -6.35
C ILE A 189 -5.41 7.65 -5.36
N LEU A 190 -4.90 6.51 -4.88
CA LEU A 190 -5.71 5.58 -4.08
C LEU A 190 -6.14 6.19 -2.72
N PRO A 191 -5.27 6.84 -1.92
CA PRO A 191 -5.71 7.52 -0.70
C PRO A 191 -6.67 8.67 -1.02
N GLY A 192 -6.40 9.43 -2.10
CA GLY A 192 -7.28 10.51 -2.55
C GLY A 192 -8.70 10.02 -2.84
N LEU A 193 -8.84 8.96 -3.64
CA LEU A 193 -10.13 8.34 -3.97
C LEU A 193 -10.83 7.77 -2.73
N MET A 194 -10.09 7.13 -1.83
CA MET A 194 -10.65 6.60 -0.60
C MET A 194 -11.21 7.71 0.31
N LEU A 195 -10.53 8.85 0.40
CA LEU A 195 -10.92 9.97 1.26
C LEU A 195 -11.94 10.90 0.61
N LEU A 196 -12.09 10.85 -0.72
CA LEU A 196 -12.93 11.77 -1.50
C LEU A 196 -14.39 11.84 -1.02
N PRO A 197 -15.11 10.73 -0.74
CA PRO A 197 -16.50 10.83 -0.30
C PRO A 197 -16.64 11.57 1.03
N HIS A 198 -15.67 11.41 1.95
CA HIS A 198 -15.68 12.11 3.22
C HIS A 198 -15.37 13.61 3.06
N LEU A 199 -14.44 13.97 2.17
CA LEU A 199 -14.11 15.37 1.88
C LEU A 199 -15.27 16.11 1.18
N LEU A 200 -16.00 15.42 0.30
CA LEU A 200 -17.17 15.98 -0.38
C LEU A 200 -18.39 16.08 0.54
N SER A 201 -18.52 15.15 1.50
CA SER A 201 -19.57 15.20 2.52
C SER A 201 -19.52 16.52 3.27
N GLU A 202 -20.67 17.20 3.35
CA GLU A 202 -20.82 18.48 4.08
C GLU A 202 -19.90 19.61 3.59
N GLY A 203 -19.33 19.49 2.38
CA GLY A 203 -18.45 20.52 1.82
C GLY A 203 -17.12 20.71 2.54
N ARG A 204 -16.65 19.70 3.29
CA ARG A 204 -15.42 19.78 4.11
C ARG A 204 -14.18 20.16 3.31
N TRP A 205 -14.10 19.78 2.03
CA TRP A 205 -13.02 20.15 1.11
C TRP A 205 -12.74 21.66 1.09
N ARG A 206 -13.76 22.51 1.27
CA ARG A 206 -13.61 23.97 1.30
C ARG A 206 -12.66 24.43 2.41
N ASN A 207 -12.68 23.76 3.57
CA ASN A 207 -11.78 24.07 4.69
C ASN A 207 -10.33 23.66 4.40
N HIS A 208 -10.13 22.66 3.53
CA HIS A 208 -8.82 22.18 3.12
C HIS A 208 -8.22 22.98 1.97
N LEU A 209 -9.02 23.69 1.17
CA LEU A 209 -8.54 24.56 0.10
C LEU A 209 -7.90 25.83 0.65
N ASN A 210 -6.68 25.69 1.14
CA ASN A 210 -5.89 26.76 1.71
C ASN A 210 -4.44 26.66 1.23
N LEU A 211 -3.68 27.75 1.42
CA LEU A 211 -2.27 27.82 1.00
C LEU A 211 -1.41 26.73 1.65
N ARG A 212 -1.74 26.30 2.88
CA ARG A 212 -0.97 25.28 3.61
C ARG A 212 -1.05 23.92 2.92
N LEU A 213 -2.24 23.56 2.40
CA LEU A 213 -2.42 22.36 1.59
C LEU A 213 -1.54 22.42 0.34
N PHE A 214 -1.57 23.55 -0.37
CA PHE A 214 -0.78 23.74 -1.59
C PHE A 214 0.73 23.63 -1.33
N LEU A 215 1.24 24.29 -0.28
CA LEU A 215 2.65 24.22 0.10
C LEU A 215 3.09 22.80 0.47
N ALA A 216 2.26 22.07 1.21
CA ALA A 216 2.54 20.68 1.55
C ALA A 216 2.50 19.74 0.33
N MET A 217 1.57 19.97 -0.60
CA MET A 217 1.49 19.25 -1.87
C MET A 217 2.73 19.52 -2.74
N LEU A 218 3.18 20.77 -2.82
CA LEU A 218 4.41 21.14 -3.53
C LEU A 218 5.62 20.43 -2.93
N LEU A 219 5.76 20.44 -1.60
CA LEU A 219 6.84 19.74 -0.90
C LEU A 219 6.79 18.23 -1.18
N GLY A 220 5.60 17.61 -1.11
CA GLY A 220 5.42 16.19 -1.46
C GLY A 220 5.81 15.90 -2.91
N GLY A 221 5.46 16.79 -3.84
CA GLY A 221 5.87 16.72 -5.24
C GLY A 221 7.40 16.78 -5.38
N VAL A 222 8.08 17.71 -4.71
CA VAL A 222 9.55 17.81 -4.73
C VAL A 222 10.19 16.52 -4.20
N VAL A 223 9.70 15.97 -3.09
CA VAL A 223 10.21 14.71 -2.53
C VAL A 223 9.98 13.53 -3.47
N TYR A 224 8.82 13.47 -4.12
CA TYR A 224 8.56 12.47 -5.15
C TYR A 224 9.53 12.59 -6.34
N MET A 225 9.86 13.81 -6.76
CA MET A 225 10.75 14.05 -7.90
C MET A 225 12.23 13.75 -7.57
N LEU A 226 12.61 13.79 -6.30
CA LEU A 226 14.00 13.75 -5.87
C LEU A 226 14.79 12.51 -6.37
N PRO A 227 14.30 11.27 -6.27
CA PRO A 227 15.03 10.11 -6.80
C PRO A 227 15.25 10.17 -8.32
N PHE A 228 14.29 10.72 -9.07
CA PHE A 228 14.42 10.89 -10.51
C PHE A 228 15.43 11.98 -10.89
N MET A 229 15.45 13.07 -10.12
CA MET A 229 16.45 14.14 -10.29
C MET A 229 17.86 13.65 -9.95
N LEU A 230 18.01 12.84 -8.90
CA LEU A 230 19.29 12.25 -8.53
C LEU A 230 19.77 11.24 -9.57
N SER A 231 18.90 10.35 -10.04
CA SER A 231 19.22 9.43 -11.14
C SER A 231 19.59 10.19 -12.41
N HIS A 232 18.91 11.28 -12.76
CA HIS A 232 19.31 12.09 -13.91
C HIS A 232 20.69 12.75 -13.77
N ARG A 233 21.09 13.11 -12.55
CA ARG A 233 22.37 13.81 -12.29
C ARG A 233 23.56 12.86 -12.11
N TYR A 234 23.34 11.73 -11.45
CA TYR A 234 24.38 10.79 -11.04
C TYR A 234 24.36 9.48 -11.82
N GLY A 235 23.27 9.21 -12.53
CA GLY A 235 23.14 8.07 -13.43
C GLY A 235 23.96 8.24 -14.70
N THR A 236 24.12 7.12 -15.39
CA THR A 236 24.84 6.98 -16.64
C THR A 236 24.23 7.86 -17.74
N PRO A 237 25.04 8.60 -18.52
CA PRO A 237 24.56 9.55 -19.55
C PRO A 237 23.84 8.90 -20.75
N THR A 238 23.70 7.58 -20.78
CA THR A 238 23.31 6.78 -21.93
C THR A 238 21.82 6.90 -22.33
N TYR A 239 21.08 7.91 -21.85
CA TYR A 239 19.62 7.90 -21.90
C TYR A 239 18.94 9.12 -22.55
N GLY A 240 17.94 8.82 -23.40
CA GLY A 240 17.17 9.76 -24.24
C GLY A 240 15.77 10.18 -23.74
N PRO A 241 15.02 9.37 -22.94
CA PRO A 241 13.89 9.89 -22.15
C PRO A 241 14.07 9.71 -20.63
N SER A 242 13.93 10.79 -19.85
CA SER A 242 14.09 10.78 -18.38
C SER A 242 13.22 9.72 -17.69
N GLY A 243 13.64 9.18 -16.54
CA GLY A 243 12.85 8.20 -15.76
C GLY A 243 11.42 8.67 -15.41
N LEU A 244 11.16 9.97 -15.45
CA LEU A 244 9.83 10.57 -15.37
C LEU A 244 8.94 10.27 -16.57
N GLY A 245 9.53 10.24 -17.78
CA GLY A 245 8.84 9.82 -19.00
C GLY A 245 8.35 8.38 -18.91
N LEU A 246 9.14 7.49 -18.29
CA LEU A 246 8.75 6.09 -18.07
C LEU A 246 7.71 5.95 -16.96
N VAL A 247 7.79 6.73 -15.88
CA VAL A 247 6.68 6.82 -14.91
C VAL A 247 5.39 7.28 -15.58
N PHE A 248 5.46 8.30 -16.44
CA PHE A 248 4.30 8.78 -17.19
C PHE A 248 3.77 7.70 -18.14
N GLN A 249 4.65 6.99 -18.84
CA GLN A 249 4.27 5.88 -19.70
C GLN A 249 3.60 4.74 -18.92
N GLU A 250 4.19 4.31 -17.81
CA GLU A 250 3.71 3.17 -17.01
C GLU A 250 2.50 3.47 -16.13
N ASN A 251 2.24 4.73 -15.78
CA ASN A 251 1.11 5.11 -14.92
C ASN A 251 -0.01 5.83 -15.67
N VAL A 252 0.33 6.70 -16.62
CA VAL A 252 -0.65 7.50 -17.36
C VAL A 252 -0.97 6.83 -18.70
N VAL A 253 0.04 6.60 -19.55
CA VAL A 253 -0.19 6.01 -20.87
C VAL A 253 -0.75 4.60 -20.74
N ARG A 254 -0.18 3.77 -19.86
CA ARG A 254 -0.63 2.40 -19.59
C ARG A 254 -2.04 2.33 -19.02
N PHE A 255 -2.47 3.33 -18.24
CA PHE A 255 -3.85 3.42 -17.75
C PHE A 255 -4.85 3.63 -18.88
N PHE A 256 -4.49 4.42 -19.90
CA PHE A 256 -5.36 4.68 -21.06
C PHE A 256 -5.17 3.69 -22.22
N LYS A 257 -4.02 3.01 -22.30
CA LYS A 257 -3.64 2.04 -23.34
C LYS A 257 -2.97 0.80 -22.72
N PRO A 258 -3.73 -0.09 -22.06
CA PRO A 258 -3.19 -1.35 -21.55
C PRO A 258 -2.82 -2.30 -22.70
N PHE A 259 -1.68 -2.99 -22.58
CA PHE A 259 -1.18 -3.93 -23.59
C PHE A 259 -1.25 -5.41 -23.14
N ASP A 260 -1.23 -5.68 -21.82
CA ASP A 260 -1.13 -7.06 -21.28
C ASP A 260 -2.28 -7.50 -20.34
N ASN A 261 -3.21 -6.62 -19.98
CA ASN A 261 -4.29 -6.91 -19.01
C ASN A 261 -5.67 -6.56 -19.59
N ILE A 262 -5.99 -7.14 -20.73
CA ILE A 262 -7.30 -7.03 -21.37
C ILE A 262 -8.21 -8.08 -20.74
N GLY A 263 -9.11 -7.63 -19.87
CA GLY A 263 -10.06 -8.50 -19.17
C GLY A 263 -11.47 -7.92 -19.24
N PRO A 264 -12.51 -8.76 -19.21
CA PRO A 264 -13.89 -8.28 -19.14
C PRO A 264 -14.12 -7.36 -17.93
N ILE A 265 -15.08 -6.44 -18.03
CA ILE A 265 -15.37 -5.47 -16.95
C ILE A 265 -15.73 -6.13 -15.61
N TYR A 266 -16.19 -7.38 -15.64
CA TYR A 266 -16.54 -8.17 -14.46
C TYR A 266 -15.35 -8.93 -13.84
N THR A 267 -14.14 -8.85 -14.40
CA THR A 267 -12.95 -9.54 -13.89
C THR A 267 -12.75 -9.27 -12.40
N TYR A 268 -12.72 -8.00 -11.99
CA TYR A 268 -12.55 -7.66 -10.57
C TYR A 268 -13.73 -8.11 -9.70
N LEU A 269 -14.95 -8.14 -10.23
CA LEU A 269 -16.13 -8.62 -9.50
C LEU A 269 -16.03 -10.12 -9.18
N LEU A 270 -15.48 -10.91 -10.11
CA LEU A 270 -15.30 -12.36 -9.93
C LEU A 270 -14.12 -12.70 -9.03
N TYR A 271 -12.98 -12.03 -9.20
CA TYR A 271 -11.77 -12.37 -8.46
C TYR A 271 -11.72 -11.78 -7.04
N LEU A 272 -12.39 -10.65 -6.77
CA LEU A 272 -12.35 -10.02 -5.46
C LEU A 272 -12.86 -10.94 -4.33
N PRO A 273 -14.00 -11.65 -4.47
CA PRO A 273 -14.42 -12.66 -3.48
C PRO A 273 -13.37 -13.76 -3.28
N VAL A 274 -12.77 -14.28 -4.36
CA VAL A 274 -11.76 -15.34 -4.27
C VAL A 274 -10.51 -14.85 -3.53
N TYR A 275 -10.04 -13.64 -3.84
CA TYR A 275 -8.85 -13.05 -3.21
C TYR A 275 -9.06 -12.65 -1.75
N THR A 276 -10.32 -12.44 -1.35
CA THR A 276 -10.69 -12.10 0.03
C THR A 276 -11.14 -13.30 0.87
N LEU A 277 -11.02 -14.53 0.34
CA LEU A 277 -11.24 -15.73 1.15
C LEU A 277 -10.28 -15.78 2.35
N PRO A 278 -10.74 -16.27 3.51
CA PRO A 278 -12.05 -16.89 3.76
C PRO A 278 -13.17 -15.89 4.11
N TRP A 279 -12.89 -14.59 4.17
CA TRP A 279 -13.80 -13.57 4.70
C TRP A 279 -14.77 -12.98 3.68
N ALA A 280 -14.75 -13.50 2.44
CA ALA A 280 -15.67 -13.09 1.39
C ALA A 280 -17.14 -13.08 1.83
N PRO A 281 -17.67 -14.15 2.47
CA PRO A 281 -19.06 -14.16 2.93
C PRO A 281 -19.38 -13.04 3.91
N CYS A 282 -18.45 -12.71 4.83
CA CYS A 282 -18.66 -11.69 5.86
C CYS A 282 -18.82 -10.29 5.26
N TRP A 283 -17.92 -9.87 4.38
CA TRP A 283 -18.02 -8.52 3.80
C TRP A 283 -19.15 -8.44 2.76
N MET A 284 -19.45 -9.52 2.04
CA MET A 284 -20.58 -9.56 1.11
C MET A 284 -21.92 -9.42 1.83
N LEU A 285 -22.11 -10.16 2.93
CA LEU A 285 -23.30 -10.02 3.78
C LEU A 285 -23.39 -8.62 4.39
N GLY A 286 -22.27 -8.10 4.93
CA GLY A 286 -22.21 -6.74 5.48
C GLY A 286 -22.57 -5.67 4.46
N LEU A 287 -22.04 -5.79 3.23
CA LEU A 287 -22.36 -4.90 2.12
C LEU A 287 -23.84 -5.01 1.73
N TRP A 288 -24.40 -6.21 1.64
CA TRP A 288 -25.80 -6.42 1.31
C TRP A 288 -26.74 -5.79 2.34
N VAL A 289 -26.48 -5.97 3.64
CA VAL A 289 -27.26 -5.35 4.72
C VAL A 289 -27.15 -3.82 4.65
N ALA A 290 -25.94 -3.28 4.49
CA ALA A 290 -25.72 -1.85 4.40
C ALA A 290 -26.42 -1.22 3.19
N LEU A 291 -26.43 -1.90 2.03
CA LEU A 291 -27.13 -1.42 0.84
C LEU A 291 -28.66 -1.45 1.01
N ARG A 292 -29.22 -2.47 1.67
CA ARG A 292 -30.67 -2.53 1.95
C ARG A 292 -31.14 -1.47 2.94
N SER A 293 -30.30 -1.13 3.92
CA SER A 293 -30.62 -0.19 4.98
C SER A 293 -29.80 1.10 4.87
N TRP A 294 -29.53 1.56 3.63
CA TRP A 294 -28.57 2.64 3.37
C TRP A 294 -28.84 3.94 4.15
N LYS A 295 -30.13 4.33 4.28
CA LYS A 295 -30.54 5.53 5.02
C LYS A 295 -30.22 5.46 6.52
N HIS A 296 -30.21 4.26 7.09
CA HIS A 296 -29.94 4.00 8.50
C HIS A 296 -28.48 3.56 8.76
N THR A 297 -27.68 3.42 7.70
CA THR A 297 -26.29 2.98 7.81
C THR A 297 -25.42 4.11 8.36
N GLU A 298 -24.56 3.78 9.32
CA GLU A 298 -23.65 4.74 9.94
C GLU A 298 -22.81 5.49 8.89
N PRO A 299 -22.53 6.80 9.10
CA PRO A 299 -21.75 7.60 8.15
C PRO A 299 -20.39 6.99 7.79
N ASN A 300 -19.68 6.41 8.77
CA ASN A 300 -18.36 5.81 8.55
C ASN A 300 -18.43 4.55 7.67
N VAL A 301 -19.49 3.74 7.80
CA VAL A 301 -19.73 2.58 6.94
C VAL A 301 -20.07 3.05 5.52
N ARG A 302 -20.91 4.08 5.37
CA ARG A 302 -21.22 4.65 4.06
C ARG A 302 -19.98 5.18 3.36
N TRP A 303 -19.10 5.87 4.08
CA TRP A 303 -17.82 6.33 3.57
C TRP A 303 -16.94 5.18 3.08
N LEU A 304 -16.80 4.11 3.87
CA LEU A 304 -16.02 2.93 3.46
C LEU A 304 -16.56 2.33 2.16
N ILE A 305 -17.87 2.14 2.06
CA ILE A 305 -18.51 1.55 0.87
C ILE A 305 -18.32 2.46 -0.36
N GLN A 306 -18.51 3.76 -0.21
CA GLN A 306 -18.31 4.73 -1.30
C GLN A 306 -16.84 4.79 -1.73
N GLY A 307 -15.90 4.88 -0.79
CA GLY A 307 -14.47 4.97 -1.07
C GLY A 307 -13.96 3.70 -1.75
N LEU A 308 -14.29 2.52 -1.22
CA LEU A 308 -13.96 1.24 -1.83
C LEU A 308 -14.64 1.07 -3.21
N GLY A 309 -15.87 1.55 -3.36
CA GLY A 309 -16.56 1.59 -4.65
C GLY A 309 -15.82 2.43 -5.69
N LEU A 310 -15.32 3.62 -5.31
CA LEU A 310 -14.49 4.45 -6.19
C LEU A 310 -13.18 3.75 -6.58
N LEU A 311 -12.51 3.09 -5.62
CA LEU A 311 -11.30 2.31 -5.92
C LEU A 311 -11.59 1.15 -6.88
N PHE A 312 -12.68 0.42 -6.65
CA PHE A 312 -13.12 -0.66 -7.52
C PHE A 312 -13.40 -0.16 -8.95
N LEU A 313 -14.11 0.96 -9.08
CA LEU A 313 -14.40 1.60 -10.36
C LEU A 313 -13.12 2.07 -11.06
N PHE A 314 -12.16 2.64 -10.31
CA PHE A 314 -10.88 3.09 -10.85
C PHE A 314 -10.08 1.93 -11.45
N PHE A 315 -9.92 0.81 -10.72
CA PHE A 315 -9.21 -0.36 -11.25
C PHE A 315 -9.95 -1.02 -12.40
N THR A 316 -11.27 -1.12 -12.30
CA THR A 316 -12.11 -1.65 -13.38
C THR A 316 -12.03 -0.79 -14.65
N ALA A 317 -11.92 0.53 -14.51
CA ALA A 317 -11.72 1.44 -15.63
C ALA A 317 -10.31 1.33 -16.24
N SER A 318 -9.29 1.12 -15.41
CA SER A 318 -7.89 0.94 -15.85
C SER A 318 -7.65 -0.34 -16.66
N GLY A 319 -8.45 -1.39 -16.41
CA GLY A 319 -8.41 -2.65 -17.16
C GLY A 319 -9.25 -2.63 -18.43
N ARG A 320 -9.88 -1.49 -18.79
CA ARG A 320 -10.69 -1.40 -20.00
C ARG A 320 -9.80 -1.38 -21.24
N ARG A 321 -9.76 -2.51 -21.95
CA ARG A 321 -10.28 -2.66 -23.33
C ARG A 321 -10.01 -4.05 -23.81
#